data_AF-A0A836EHH3-F1
#
_entry.id   AF-A0A836EHH3-F1
#
_cell.length_a   1.000
_cell.length_b   1.000
_cell.length_c   1.000
_cell.angle_alpha   90.00
_cell.angle_beta   90.00
_cell.angle_gamma   90.00
#
_symmetry.space_group_name_H-M   'P 1'
#
loop_
_entity.id
_entity.type
_entity.pdbx_description
1 polymer ?
#
loop_
_entity_poly.entity_id
_entity_poly.type
_entity_poly.pdbx_seq_one_letter_code
_entity_poly.pdbx_strand_id
1 'polypeptide(L)'
;CGLCVKVGSFNDPSELPGLNFSEFVGLHGGTTYSVTDCEYTRFYFDISVKQLEPALDHFVQFFIEPLMKKDAIMREREIIENEFQSNFLSCDKNRKELVLSDITRIAPPPNRIRWKDLTSHNNIDDDKVYEELHKFRERYYSAHRMMLAIQARLPLDILETFVTKFFAKISSNWLPFNTFTKFKDYEFFDTVSCKEMYKVKPIKDISQVCILDT
;
A
#
# COMPACT_ATOMS: atom_id res chain seq x y z
N CYS A 1 -0.72 9.50 14.78
CA CYS A 1 -0.83 8.03 14.91
C CYS A 1 -0.38 7.41 13.59
N GLY A 2 0.44 6.36 13.63
CA GLY A 2 0.84 5.62 12.44
C GLY A 2 0.74 4.12 12.68
N LEU A 3 0.20 3.39 11.71
CA LEU A 3 0.14 1.92 11.71
C LEU A 3 0.75 1.40 10.41
N CYS A 4 1.73 0.52 10.55
CA CYS A 4 2.38 -0.16 9.44
C CYS A 4 1.96 -1.63 9.45
N VAL A 5 1.50 -2.15 8.31
CA VAL A 5 1.28 -3.58 8.10
C VAL A 5 2.41 -4.10 7.22
N LYS A 6 3.07 -5.19 7.63
CA LYS A 6 4.12 -5.87 6.84
C LYS A 6 3.52 -6.69 5.69
N VAL A 7 2.86 -5.99 4.79
CA VAL A 7 2.36 -6.41 3.49
C VAL A 7 2.37 -5.19 2.58
N GLY A 8 2.87 -5.32 1.36
CA GLY A 8 2.82 -4.26 0.35
C GLY A 8 2.53 -4.84 -1.03
N SER A 9 2.81 -4.06 -2.07
CA SER A 9 2.40 -4.36 -3.45
C SER A 9 2.92 -5.65 -4.06
N PHE A 10 3.90 -6.28 -3.42
CA PHE A 10 4.34 -7.64 -3.77
C PHE A 10 3.30 -8.72 -3.45
N ASN A 11 2.17 -8.36 -2.81
CA ASN A 11 1.15 -9.29 -2.37
C ASN A 11 -0.27 -8.93 -2.84
N ASP A 12 -0.47 -7.81 -3.54
CA ASP A 12 -1.77 -7.14 -3.75
C ASP A 12 -2.91 -8.02 -4.31
N PRO A 13 -4.14 -7.71 -3.88
CA PRO A 13 -5.07 -6.95 -4.71
C PRO A 13 -5.44 -5.58 -4.09
N SER A 14 -5.89 -4.67 -4.96
CA SER A 14 -6.01 -3.20 -4.85
C SER A 14 -6.83 -2.61 -3.68
N GLU A 15 -6.38 -1.46 -3.19
CA GLU A 15 -6.65 -0.79 -1.90
C GLU A 15 -8.12 -0.61 -1.42
N LEU A 16 -8.26 -0.44 -0.10
CA LEU A 16 -9.51 -0.36 0.68
C LEU A 16 -10.10 1.07 0.74
N PRO A 17 -11.44 1.23 0.69
CA PRO A 17 -12.10 2.53 0.77
C PRO A 17 -12.16 3.10 2.20
N GLY A 18 -11.78 4.37 2.37
CA GLY A 18 -11.70 5.08 3.68
C GLY A 18 -12.46 6.41 3.77
N LEU A 19 -13.46 6.66 2.90
CA LEU A 19 -14.09 7.98 2.70
C LEU A 19 -14.59 8.69 3.99
N ASN A 20 -15.08 7.97 5.01
CA ASN A 20 -15.67 8.59 6.22
C ASN A 20 -14.61 9.02 7.27
N PHE A 21 -13.50 8.31 7.39
CA PHE A 21 -12.47 8.65 8.39
C PHE A 21 -11.71 9.92 8.03
N SER A 22 -11.39 10.10 6.75
CA SER A 22 -10.71 11.32 6.27
C SER A 22 -11.55 12.57 6.56
N GLU A 23 -12.87 12.51 6.35
CA GLU A 23 -13.80 13.59 6.67
C GLU A 23 -13.82 13.90 8.17
N PHE A 24 -13.94 12.86 9.01
CA PHE A 24 -13.90 13.02 10.47
C PHE A 24 -12.61 13.70 10.94
N VAL A 25 -11.46 13.28 10.42
CA VAL A 25 -10.16 13.84 10.77
C VAL A 25 -10.05 15.29 10.29
N GLY A 26 -10.48 15.57 9.05
CA GLY A 26 -10.48 16.91 8.48
C GLY A 26 -11.36 17.91 9.24
N LEU A 27 -12.56 17.49 9.68
CA LEU A 27 -13.46 18.31 10.53
C LEU A 27 -12.83 18.75 11.85
N HIS A 28 -11.84 17.99 12.34
CA HIS A 28 -11.12 18.27 13.57
C HIS A 28 -9.71 18.83 13.33
N GLY A 29 -9.46 19.36 12.12
CA GLY A 29 -8.22 20.05 11.75
C GLY A 29 -7.01 19.15 11.61
N GLY A 30 -7.23 17.84 11.41
CA GLY A 30 -6.18 16.86 11.19
C GLY A 30 -5.99 16.52 9.72
N THR A 31 -5.01 15.66 9.44
CA THR A 31 -4.79 15.09 8.11
C THR A 31 -4.65 13.57 8.15
N THR A 32 -4.97 12.91 7.04
CA THR A 32 -4.74 11.48 6.84
C THR A 32 -3.79 11.26 5.68
N TYR A 33 -2.99 10.20 5.75
CA TYR A 33 -2.08 9.80 4.70
C TYR A 33 -1.90 8.28 4.70
N SER A 34 -1.92 7.65 3.52
CA SER A 34 -1.58 6.24 3.36
C SER A 34 -0.58 6.07 2.23
N VAL A 35 0.29 5.06 2.36
CA VAL A 35 1.19 4.68 1.30
C VAL A 35 1.40 3.17 1.29
N THR A 36 1.25 2.57 0.13
CA THR A 36 1.61 1.17 -0.14
C THR A 36 2.94 1.14 -0.88
N ASP A 37 3.95 0.60 -0.21
CA ASP A 37 5.25 0.30 -0.82
C ASP A 37 5.29 -1.18 -1.22
N CYS A 38 6.44 -1.69 -1.65
CA CYS A 38 6.61 -3.07 -2.08
C CYS A 38 6.31 -4.10 -0.99
N GLU A 39 6.72 -3.83 0.26
CA GLU A 39 6.67 -4.80 1.37
C GLU A 39 5.79 -4.37 2.55
N TYR A 40 5.36 -3.11 2.57
CA TYR A 40 4.57 -2.56 3.66
C TYR A 40 3.50 -1.58 3.18
N THR A 41 2.40 -1.52 3.90
CA THR A 41 1.36 -0.50 3.77
C THR A 41 1.34 0.29 5.07
N ARG A 42 1.51 1.60 4.98
CA ARG A 42 1.52 2.52 6.11
C ARG A 42 0.28 3.40 6.06
N PHE A 43 -0.39 3.49 7.18
CA PHE A 43 -1.49 4.40 7.44
C PHE A 43 -1.06 5.39 8.51
N TYR A 44 -1.37 6.66 8.31
CA TYR A 44 -1.04 7.75 9.21
C TYR A 44 -2.20 8.72 9.31
N PHE A 45 -2.39 9.26 10.51
CA PHE A 45 -3.18 10.47 10.70
C PHE A 45 -2.64 11.32 11.84
N ASP A 46 -2.87 12.61 11.77
CA ASP A 46 -2.78 13.53 12.90
C ASP A 46 -4.15 14.14 13.19
N ILE A 47 -4.38 14.47 14.45
CA ILE A 47 -5.62 15.10 14.91
C ILE A 47 -5.36 15.80 16.24
N SER A 48 -6.23 16.74 16.60
CA SER A 48 -6.23 17.34 17.94
C SER A 48 -6.30 16.28 19.04
N VAL A 49 -5.49 16.43 20.10
CA VAL A 49 -5.43 15.48 21.22
C VAL A 49 -6.79 15.23 21.88
N LYS A 50 -7.70 16.21 21.85
CA LYS A 50 -9.08 16.10 22.37
C LYS A 50 -9.92 15.07 21.61
N GLN A 51 -9.57 14.80 20.36
CA GLN A 51 -10.27 13.90 19.45
C GLN A 51 -9.48 12.63 19.16
N LEU A 52 -8.35 12.42 19.85
CA LEU A 52 -7.49 11.27 19.62
C LEU A 52 -8.21 9.95 19.94
N GLU A 53 -8.91 9.86 21.07
CA GLU A 53 -9.60 8.62 21.46
C GLU A 53 -10.70 8.23 20.45
N PRO A 54 -11.65 9.11 20.08
CA PRO A 54 -12.61 8.79 19.01
C PRO A 54 -11.96 8.48 17.67
N ALA A 55 -10.88 9.19 17.30
CA ALA A 55 -10.16 8.92 16.07
C ALA A 55 -9.54 7.52 16.06
N LEU A 56 -8.97 7.06 17.18
CA LEU A 56 -8.42 5.70 17.30
C LEU A 56 -9.53 4.65 17.18
N ASP A 57 -10.71 4.89 17.75
CA ASP A 57 -11.85 3.98 17.63
C ASP A 57 -12.34 3.85 16.18
N HIS A 58 -12.45 4.97 15.45
CA HIS A 58 -12.80 4.95 14.02
C HIS A 58 -11.70 4.29 13.18
N PHE A 59 -10.44 4.64 13.43
CA PHE A 59 -9.30 4.15 12.68
C PHE A 59 -9.14 2.63 12.80
N VAL A 60 -9.33 2.08 13.99
CA VAL A 60 -9.13 0.65 14.22
C VAL A 60 -10.15 -0.22 13.47
N GLN A 61 -11.33 0.31 13.14
CA GLN A 61 -12.37 -0.44 12.40
C GLN A 61 -11.89 -0.89 11.01
N PHE A 62 -10.96 -0.17 10.39
CA PHE A 62 -10.36 -0.57 9.11
C PHE A 62 -9.66 -1.93 9.21
N PHE A 63 -9.14 -2.25 10.39
CA PHE A 63 -8.38 -3.47 10.65
C PHE A 63 -9.25 -4.56 11.27
N ILE A 64 -10.29 -4.21 12.04
CA ILE A 64 -11.21 -5.17 12.67
C ILE A 64 -12.23 -5.70 11.64
N GLU A 65 -13.05 -4.82 11.07
CA GLU A 65 -14.20 -5.21 10.24
C GLU A 65 -14.57 -4.07 9.26
N PRO A 66 -13.80 -3.85 8.19
CA PRO A 66 -14.15 -2.91 7.15
C PRO A 66 -15.33 -3.47 6.35
N LEU A 67 -16.18 -2.55 5.93
CA LEU A 67 -17.39 -2.90 5.20
C LEU A 67 -17.11 -3.54 3.83
N MET A 68 -15.97 -3.20 3.20
CA MET A 68 -15.54 -3.72 1.88
C MET A 68 -16.69 -3.90 0.89
N LYS A 69 -17.55 -2.86 0.73
CA LYS A 69 -18.72 -2.95 -0.16
C LYS A 69 -18.26 -3.11 -1.61
N LYS A 70 -18.83 -4.09 -2.33
CA LYS A 70 -18.46 -4.38 -3.74
C LYS A 70 -18.49 -3.12 -4.61
N ASP A 71 -19.57 -2.34 -4.56
CA ASP A 71 -19.70 -1.09 -5.35
C ASP A 71 -18.66 -0.03 -4.96
N ALA A 72 -18.20 0.00 -3.70
CA ALA A 72 -17.16 0.93 -3.28
C ALA A 72 -15.79 0.49 -3.82
N ILE A 73 -15.50 -0.81 -3.79
CA ILE A 73 -14.27 -1.37 -4.36
C ILE A 73 -14.22 -1.12 -5.87
N MET A 74 -15.33 -1.29 -6.58
CA MET A 74 -15.36 -1.07 -8.04
C MET A 74 -15.16 0.41 -8.40
N ARG A 75 -15.78 1.33 -7.67
CA ARG A 75 -15.51 2.77 -7.84
C ARG A 75 -14.07 3.13 -7.54
N GLU A 76 -13.49 2.56 -6.48
CA GLU A 76 -12.08 2.82 -6.13
C GLU A 76 -11.13 2.30 -7.23
N ARG A 77 -11.43 1.14 -7.82
CA ARG A 77 -10.69 0.60 -8.96
C ARG A 77 -10.67 1.56 -10.15
N GLU A 78 -11.79 2.19 -10.48
CA GLU A 78 -11.85 3.21 -11.54
C GLU A 78 -11.02 4.46 -11.18
N ILE A 79 -11.07 4.90 -9.92
CA ILE A 79 -10.28 6.04 -9.44
C ILE A 79 -8.78 5.75 -9.55
N ILE A 80 -8.34 4.57 -9.11
CA ILE A 80 -6.94 4.12 -9.18
C ILE A 80 -6.46 4.04 -10.63
N GLU A 81 -7.28 3.51 -11.54
CA GLU A 81 -6.93 3.47 -12.96
C GLU A 81 -6.75 4.89 -13.51
N ASN A 82 -7.66 5.81 -13.18
CA ASN A 82 -7.54 7.20 -13.58
C ASN A 82 -6.29 7.87 -12.97
N GLU A 83 -5.98 7.62 -11.70
CA GLU A 83 -4.77 8.12 -11.05
C GLU A 83 -3.51 7.58 -11.73
N PHE A 84 -3.49 6.32 -12.13
CA PHE A 84 -2.36 5.75 -12.85
C PHE A 84 -2.14 6.45 -14.20
N GLN A 85 -3.19 6.56 -15.01
CA GLN A 85 -3.11 7.18 -16.33
C GLN A 85 -2.70 8.65 -16.24
N SER A 86 -3.27 9.40 -15.29
CA SER A 86 -3.08 10.85 -15.17
C SER A 86 -1.83 11.26 -14.41
N ASN A 87 -1.51 10.61 -13.28
CA ASN A 87 -0.43 11.03 -12.36
C ASN A 87 0.81 10.16 -12.48
N PHE A 88 0.65 8.84 -12.59
CA PHE A 88 1.79 7.94 -12.61
C PHE A 88 2.54 8.00 -13.95
N LEU A 89 1.83 7.91 -15.07
CA LEU A 89 2.44 7.95 -16.41
C LEU A 89 2.93 9.34 -16.83
N SER A 90 2.49 10.40 -16.14
CA SER A 90 2.97 11.78 -16.32
C SER A 90 4.22 12.11 -15.48
N CYS A 91 4.64 11.20 -14.59
CA CYS A 91 5.81 11.37 -13.74
C CYS A 91 7.05 10.69 -14.34
N ASP A 92 8.08 11.49 -14.65
CA ASP A 92 9.35 10.98 -15.21
C ASP A 92 10.07 9.97 -14.29
N LYS A 93 9.92 10.09 -12.96
CA LYS A 93 10.46 9.12 -12.00
C LYS A 93 9.81 7.74 -12.19
N ASN A 94 8.49 7.71 -12.20
CA ASN A 94 7.70 6.48 -12.28
C ASN A 94 7.87 5.79 -13.66
N ARG A 95 7.98 6.58 -14.74
CA ARG A 95 8.33 6.08 -16.08
C ARG A 95 9.70 5.40 -16.11
N LYS A 96 10.70 5.94 -15.40
CA LYS A 96 12.02 5.29 -15.26
C LYS A 96 11.91 3.97 -14.48
N GLU A 97 11.12 3.93 -13.41
CA GLU A 97 10.88 2.70 -12.64
C GLU A 97 10.20 1.61 -13.48
N LEU A 98 9.26 1.97 -14.38
CA LEU A 98 8.68 1.01 -15.32
C LEU A 98 9.74 0.41 -16.25
N VAL A 99 10.58 1.25 -16.85
CA VAL A 99 11.68 0.78 -17.71
C VAL A 99 12.62 -0.12 -16.92
N LEU A 100 12.99 0.26 -15.70
CA LEU A 100 13.82 -0.57 -14.83
C LEU A 100 13.16 -1.92 -14.54
N SER A 101 11.86 -1.95 -14.29
CA SER A 101 11.13 -3.21 -14.06
C SER A 101 11.05 -4.11 -15.28
N ASP A 102 11.05 -3.54 -16.50
CA ASP A 102 11.01 -4.29 -17.75
C ASP A 102 12.37 -4.90 -18.14
N ILE A 103 13.48 -4.30 -17.70
CA ILE A 103 14.84 -4.78 -17.99
C ILE A 103 15.38 -5.74 -16.91
N THR A 104 14.73 -5.83 -15.74
CA THR A 104 15.10 -6.81 -14.70
C THR A 104 14.69 -8.23 -15.08
N ARG A 105 15.54 -9.23 -14.80
CA ARG A 105 15.32 -10.65 -15.17
C ARG A 105 14.29 -11.38 -14.30
N ILE A 106 13.87 -10.75 -13.21
CA ILE A 106 12.92 -11.33 -12.28
C ILE A 106 11.53 -11.11 -12.85
N ALA A 107 10.90 -12.22 -13.26
CA ALA A 107 9.45 -12.27 -13.24
C ALA A 107 9.03 -11.76 -11.85
N PRO A 108 8.15 -10.74 -11.77
CA PRO A 108 7.66 -10.22 -10.50
C PRO A 108 7.38 -11.38 -9.52
N PRO A 109 7.52 -11.21 -8.18
CA PRO A 109 6.98 -12.19 -7.25
C PRO A 109 5.62 -12.67 -7.78
N PRO A 110 5.27 -13.97 -7.74
CA PRO A 110 4.14 -14.50 -8.50
C PRO A 110 2.79 -13.80 -8.26
N ASN A 111 2.70 -12.98 -7.20
CA ASN A 111 1.55 -12.18 -6.81
C ASN A 111 1.68 -10.67 -7.11
N ARG A 112 2.80 -10.21 -7.68
CA ARG A 112 3.00 -8.81 -8.08
C ARG A 112 2.42 -8.63 -9.47
N ILE A 113 1.21 -8.08 -9.52
CA ILE A 113 0.63 -7.57 -10.76
C ILE A 113 1.52 -6.42 -11.23
N ARG A 114 2.03 -6.47 -12.46
CA ARG A 114 2.77 -5.32 -13.00
C ARG A 114 1.75 -4.24 -13.25
N TRP A 115 2.06 -3.00 -12.90
CA TRP A 115 1.09 -1.92 -13.03
C TRP A 115 0.59 -1.72 -14.47
N LYS A 116 1.40 -2.09 -15.46
CA LYS A 116 0.97 -2.17 -16.87
C LYS A 116 -0.13 -3.20 -17.14
N ASP A 117 -0.17 -4.30 -16.39
CA ASP A 117 -1.17 -5.35 -16.54
C ASP A 117 -2.55 -4.90 -16.00
N LEU A 118 -2.61 -3.87 -15.13
CA LEU A 118 -3.87 -3.22 -14.68
C LEU A 118 -4.59 -2.47 -15.83
N THR A 119 -3.82 -1.93 -16.77
CA THR A 119 -4.36 -1.20 -17.94
C THR A 119 -4.96 -2.11 -19.01
N SER A 120 -4.68 -3.41 -18.97
CA SER A 120 -5.23 -4.40 -19.91
C SER A 120 -6.62 -4.88 -19.48
N HIS A 121 -7.55 -3.93 -19.35
CA HIS A 121 -8.86 -4.09 -18.70
C HIS A 121 -9.89 -4.97 -19.43
N ASN A 122 -9.49 -5.82 -20.36
CA ASN A 122 -10.46 -6.67 -21.06
C ASN A 122 -10.50 -8.05 -20.39
N ASN A 123 -11.46 -8.25 -19.47
CA ASN A 123 -11.90 -9.52 -18.85
C ASN A 123 -11.48 -9.82 -17.38
N ILE A 124 -11.24 -8.83 -16.53
CA ILE A 124 -11.14 -9.11 -15.08
C ILE A 124 -12.54 -9.08 -14.47
N ASP A 125 -12.97 -10.23 -13.96
CA ASP A 125 -14.25 -10.43 -13.27
C ASP A 125 -14.29 -9.71 -11.91
N ASP A 126 -15.25 -8.82 -11.73
CA ASP A 126 -15.45 -8.03 -10.51
C ASP A 126 -15.76 -8.89 -9.28
N ASP A 127 -16.43 -10.03 -9.46
CA ASP A 127 -16.67 -10.98 -8.36
C ASP A 127 -15.36 -11.62 -7.91
N LYS A 128 -14.49 -11.97 -8.85
CA LYS A 128 -13.17 -12.51 -8.55
C LYS A 128 -12.30 -11.49 -7.82
N VAL A 129 -12.30 -10.22 -8.25
CA VAL A 129 -11.57 -9.14 -7.57
C VAL A 129 -12.07 -8.98 -6.14
N TYR A 130 -13.39 -8.94 -5.95
CA TYR A 130 -14.01 -8.84 -4.65
C TYR A 130 -13.58 -9.98 -3.72
N GLU A 131 -13.65 -11.23 -4.19
CA GLU A 131 -13.22 -12.41 -3.41
C GLU A 131 -11.74 -12.38 -3.06
N GLU A 132 -10.86 -12.06 -4.02
CA GLU A 132 -9.42 -12.02 -3.79
C GLU A 132 -9.03 -10.93 -2.79
N LEU A 133 -9.74 -9.78 -2.78
CA LEU A 133 -9.53 -8.74 -1.78
C LEU A 133 -9.88 -9.20 -0.36
N HIS A 134 -10.97 -9.94 -0.21
CA HIS A 134 -11.33 -10.52 1.08
C HIS A 134 -10.29 -11.54 1.56
N LYS A 135 -9.84 -12.44 0.67
CA LYS A 135 -8.77 -13.39 0.97
C LYS A 135 -7.46 -12.70 1.34
N PHE A 136 -7.10 -11.64 0.61
CA PHE A 136 -5.91 -10.85 0.87
C PHE A 136 -5.96 -10.19 2.25
N ARG A 137 -7.08 -9.53 2.56
CA ARG A 137 -7.32 -8.96 3.88
C ARG A 137 -7.14 -10.02 4.97
N GLU A 138 -7.87 -11.13 4.87
CA GLU A 138 -7.84 -12.21 5.86
C GLU A 138 -6.44 -12.78 6.06
N ARG A 139 -5.66 -12.89 4.98
CA ARG A 139 -4.28 -13.39 5.01
C ARG A 139 -3.31 -12.41 5.66
N TYR A 140 -3.36 -11.13 5.30
CA TYR A 140 -2.26 -10.19 5.57
C TYR A 140 -2.57 -9.13 6.61
N TYR A 141 -3.82 -8.71 6.78
CA TYR A 141 -4.23 -7.70 7.77
C TYR A 141 -4.47 -8.37 9.13
N SER A 142 -3.38 -8.83 9.74
CA SER A 142 -3.36 -9.57 11.00
C SER A 142 -2.43 -8.90 12.01
N ALA A 143 -2.82 -8.85 13.30
CA ALA A 143 -2.15 -8.04 14.31
C ALA A 143 -0.66 -8.38 14.51
N HIS A 144 -0.26 -9.65 14.38
CA HIS A 144 1.15 -10.06 14.46
C HIS A 144 2.06 -9.51 13.33
N ARG A 145 1.47 -8.87 12.31
CA ARG A 145 2.16 -8.19 11.19
C ARG A 145 2.11 -6.66 11.32
N MET A 146 1.46 -6.13 12.36
CA MET A 146 1.22 -4.71 12.52
C MET A 146 2.22 -4.09 13.50
N MET A 147 2.66 -2.88 13.19
CA MET A 147 3.44 -2.02 14.08
C MET A 147 2.70 -0.70 14.25
N LEU A 148 2.40 -0.33 15.50
CA LEU A 148 1.65 0.88 15.84
C LEU A 148 2.56 1.88 16.58
N ALA A 149 2.45 3.15 16.20
CA ALA A 149 3.07 4.27 16.92
C ALA A 149 2.04 5.38 17.17
N ILE A 150 1.87 5.75 18.44
CA ILE A 150 1.01 6.86 18.85
C ILE A 150 1.86 7.88 19.59
N GLN A 151 1.77 9.15 19.16
CA GLN A 151 2.40 10.28 19.82
C GLN A 151 1.30 11.26 20.22
N ALA A 152 1.24 11.61 21.50
CA ALA A 152 0.35 12.65 22.01
C ALA A 152 0.92 13.26 23.29
N ARG A 153 0.45 14.46 23.64
CA ARG A 153 0.74 15.10 24.95
C ARG A 153 -0.16 14.53 26.04
N LEU A 154 -0.12 13.22 26.25
CA LEU A 154 -0.85 12.47 27.26
C LEU A 154 0.12 11.57 28.04
N PRO A 155 -0.18 11.22 29.30
CA PRO A 155 0.58 10.23 30.04
C PRO A 155 0.62 8.87 29.31
N LEU A 156 1.70 8.12 29.48
CA LEU A 156 1.88 6.83 28.84
C LEU A 156 0.76 5.84 29.22
N ASP A 157 0.35 5.82 30.48
CA ASP A 157 -0.72 4.95 30.99
C ASP A 157 -2.06 5.17 30.25
N ILE A 158 -2.34 6.42 29.85
CA ILE A 158 -3.54 6.76 29.07
C ILE A 158 -3.42 6.23 27.64
N LEU A 159 -2.24 6.38 27.03
CA LEU A 159 -1.99 5.86 25.68
C LEU A 159 -2.05 4.32 25.66
N GLU A 160 -1.49 3.66 26.66
CA GLU A 160 -1.58 2.20 26.83
C GLU A 160 -3.03 1.74 26.98
N THR A 161 -3.84 2.49 27.75
CA THR A 161 -5.28 2.22 27.88
C THR A 161 -5.99 2.31 26.52
N PHE A 162 -5.71 3.34 25.71
CA PHE A 162 -6.29 3.47 24.37
C PHE A 162 -5.86 2.33 23.45
N VAL A 163 -4.57 1.98 23.45
CA VAL A 163 -4.04 0.88 22.63
C VAL A 163 -4.72 -0.43 23.01
N THR A 164 -4.78 -0.74 24.30
CA THR A 164 -5.40 -1.98 24.80
C THR A 164 -6.89 -2.02 24.51
N LYS A 165 -7.60 -0.90 24.69
CA LYS A 165 -9.05 -0.81 24.47
C LYS A 165 -9.44 -1.04 23.00
N PHE A 166 -8.68 -0.49 22.06
CA PHE A 166 -9.06 -0.50 20.64
C PHE A 166 -8.34 -1.59 19.84
N PHE A 167 -7.01 -1.68 19.94
CA PHE A 167 -6.19 -2.52 19.06
C PHE A 167 -6.11 -3.98 19.50
N ALA A 168 -6.41 -4.30 20.77
CA ALA A 168 -6.49 -5.70 21.23
C ALA A 168 -7.59 -6.51 20.53
N LYS A 169 -8.53 -5.83 19.85
CA LYS A 169 -9.62 -6.45 19.08
C LYS A 169 -9.17 -6.94 17.70
N ILE A 170 -7.98 -6.54 17.22
CA ILE A 170 -7.46 -7.01 15.93
C ILE A 170 -6.98 -8.45 16.09
N SER A 171 -7.52 -9.36 15.30
CA SER A 171 -7.16 -10.77 15.37
C SER A 171 -5.76 -11.04 14.82
N SER A 172 -5.11 -12.07 15.36
CA SER A 172 -3.87 -12.63 14.82
C SER A 172 -4.14 -14.01 14.22
N ASN A 173 -3.95 -14.15 12.91
CA ASN A 173 -4.05 -15.43 12.22
C ASN A 173 -2.76 -16.28 12.34
N TRP A 174 -1.66 -15.69 12.83
CA TRP A 174 -0.34 -16.31 13.03
C TRP A 174 0.25 -17.00 11.78
N LEU A 175 -0.25 -16.67 10.60
CA LEU A 175 0.25 -17.21 9.35
C LEU A 175 1.67 -16.66 9.06
N PRO A 176 2.57 -17.50 8.51
CA PRO A 176 3.97 -17.13 8.31
C PRO A 176 4.12 -15.99 7.31
N PHE A 177 5.15 -15.16 7.50
CA PHE A 177 5.51 -14.11 6.56
C PHE A 177 5.87 -14.71 5.20
N ASN A 178 5.53 -13.99 4.13
CA ASN A 178 6.05 -14.35 2.82
C ASN A 178 7.56 -14.16 2.86
N THR A 179 8.28 -15.20 2.46
CA THR A 179 9.74 -15.21 2.55
C THR A 179 10.32 -15.11 1.15
N PHE A 180 11.22 -14.16 0.95
CA PHE A 180 11.90 -13.94 -0.32
C PHE A 180 13.19 -14.75 -0.46
N THR A 181 13.45 -15.72 0.43
CA THR A 181 14.66 -16.57 0.40
C THR A 181 14.82 -17.31 -0.92
N LYS A 182 13.73 -17.63 -1.63
CA LYS A 182 13.78 -18.22 -2.97
C LYS A 182 14.47 -17.33 -4.02
N PHE A 183 14.64 -16.04 -3.74
CA PHE A 183 15.30 -15.06 -4.59
C PHE A 183 16.71 -14.71 -4.10
N LYS A 184 17.22 -15.32 -3.02
CA LYS A 184 18.51 -14.97 -2.42
C LYS A 184 19.68 -15.15 -3.38
N ASP A 185 19.59 -16.18 -4.22
CA ASP A 185 20.64 -16.55 -5.19
C ASP A 185 20.25 -16.19 -6.64
N TYR A 186 19.22 -15.36 -6.83
CA TYR A 186 18.83 -14.88 -8.16
C TYR A 186 19.77 -13.77 -8.62
N GLU A 187 20.27 -13.86 -9.84
CA GLU A 187 20.84 -12.70 -10.53
C GLU A 187 19.67 -11.78 -10.96
N PHE A 188 19.50 -10.67 -10.23
CA PHE A 188 18.39 -9.71 -10.42
C PHE A 188 18.45 -8.99 -11.77
N PHE A 189 19.66 -8.83 -12.30
CA PHE A 189 19.96 -8.07 -13.50
C PHE A 189 20.56 -8.98 -14.56
N ASP A 190 20.05 -8.92 -15.79
CA ASP A 190 20.74 -9.52 -16.92
C ASP A 190 22.01 -8.73 -17.19
N THR A 191 23.18 -9.34 -17.00
CA THR A 191 24.46 -8.67 -17.25
C THR A 191 24.64 -8.20 -18.70
N VAL A 192 23.82 -8.66 -19.65
CA VAL A 192 23.83 -8.19 -21.04
C VAL A 192 22.89 -7.00 -21.22
N SER A 193 21.62 -7.11 -20.86
CA SER A 193 20.65 -6.02 -21.00
C SER A 193 20.97 -4.82 -20.10
N CYS A 194 21.45 -5.04 -18.88
CA CYS A 194 21.78 -3.96 -17.96
C CYS A 194 23.06 -3.18 -18.32
N LYS A 195 23.79 -3.57 -19.37
CA LYS A 195 24.93 -2.81 -19.93
C LYS A 195 24.53 -1.87 -21.07
N GLU A 196 23.25 -1.85 -21.46
CA GLU A 196 22.75 -0.98 -22.50
C GLU A 196 22.35 0.40 -21.95
N MET A 197 22.44 1.43 -22.80
CA MET A 197 21.97 2.77 -22.45
C MET A 197 20.50 2.95 -22.82
N TYR A 198 19.64 2.98 -21.81
CA TYR A 198 18.21 3.23 -21.99
C TYR A 198 17.91 4.74 -22.00
N LYS A 199 17.30 5.23 -23.08
CA LYS A 199 16.86 6.62 -23.21
C LYS A 199 15.35 6.73 -22.97
N VAL A 200 14.97 7.41 -21.89
CA VAL A 200 13.56 7.76 -21.63
C VAL A 200 13.36 9.21 -22.03
N LYS A 201 12.48 9.47 -23.01
CA LYS A 201 12.10 10.84 -23.36
C LYS A 201 11.31 11.46 -22.19
N PRO A 202 11.81 12.53 -21.56
CA PRO A 202 11.15 13.12 -20.41
C PRO A 202 9.92 13.93 -20.82
N ILE A 203 8.98 14.07 -19.90
CA ILE A 203 7.81 14.94 -20.05
C ILE A 203 8.14 16.35 -19.59
N LYS A 204 8.89 16.48 -18.49
CA LYS A 204 9.41 17.76 -18.02
C LYS A 204 10.67 18.14 -18.79
N ASP A 205 11.00 19.44 -18.79
CA ASP A 205 12.27 19.93 -19.32
C ASP A 205 13.41 19.59 -18.35
N ILE A 206 13.82 18.32 -18.37
CA ILE A 206 14.86 17.77 -17.50
C ILE A 206 15.85 16.94 -18.33
N SER A 207 17.13 17.03 -17.97
CA SER A 207 18.18 16.16 -18.47
C SER A 207 18.86 15.49 -17.29
N GLN A 208 18.78 14.16 -17.21
CA GLN A 208 19.33 13.38 -16.10
C GLN A 208 19.95 12.09 -16.62
N VAL A 209 21.10 11.72 -16.05
CA VAL A 209 21.76 10.43 -16.25
C VAL A 209 21.74 9.69 -14.93
N CYS A 210 21.29 8.43 -14.96
CA CYS A 210 21.33 7.52 -13.81
C CYS A 210 22.31 6.40 -14.16
N ILE A 211 23.28 6.15 -13.28
CA ILE A 211 24.22 5.04 -13.41
C ILE A 211 23.81 4.01 -12.36
N LEU A 212 23.56 2.79 -12.83
CA LEU A 212 23.26 1.65 -11.96
C LEU A 212 24.58 0.93 -11.69
N ASP A 213 25.16 1.17 -10.52
CA ASP A 213 26.34 0.44 -10.07
C ASP A 213 25.91 -0.90 -9.46
N THR A 214 26.52 -2.00 -9.91
CA THR A 214 26.32 -3.37 -9.42
C THR A 214 27.12 -3.68 -8.17
#